data_AF-A0A087RVP8-F1
#
_entry.id   AF-A0A087RVP8-F1
#
_cell.length_a   1.000
_cell.length_b   1.000
_cell.length_c   1.000
_cell.angle_alpha   90.00
_cell.angle_beta   90.00
_cell.angle_gamma   90.00
#
_symmetry.space_group_name_H-M   'P 1'
#
loop_
_entity.id
_entity.type
_entity.pdbx_description
1 polymer ?
#
loop_
_entity_poly.entity_id
_entity_poly.type
_entity_poly.pdbx_seq_one_letter_code
_entity_poly.pdbx_strand_id
1 'polypeptide(L)'
;MDKIVVLDFGSQYSHLICRRIREFSVYAELVPFDISYEELQKHNPKGIIFSGGPSSVYNSDAPAPESKIFDMNLPLLGICYGHQLIVNKYGGKVKRANKEYGSSLLTIDNDKDLLNGVGESVRAWMSHGDEAEEIPPGFQVIGHTESAKAAAIASDEKSVYGIQFHPEVVHTEQNKTGQWKVLLILQLKKSQRLREMCFVESVGELIPLLQHY
;
A
#
# COMPACT_ATOMS: atom_id res chain seq x y z
N MET A 1 -20.01 -4.53 4.97
CA MET A 1 -19.03 -3.51 5.37
C MET A 1 -17.76 -3.83 4.60
N ASP A 2 -17.13 -2.84 3.97
CA ASP A 2 -15.88 -3.07 3.26
C ASP A 2 -14.74 -3.27 4.27
N LYS A 3 -14.02 -4.39 4.14
CA LYS A 3 -12.96 -4.82 5.06
C LYS A 3 -11.64 -4.92 4.34
N ILE A 4 -10.58 -4.35 4.91
CA ILE A 4 -9.20 -4.58 4.51
C ILE A 4 -8.55 -5.53 5.53
N VAL A 5 -7.82 -6.53 5.04
CA VAL A 5 -7.04 -7.43 5.90
C VAL A 5 -5.56 -7.12 5.73
N VAL A 6 -4.87 -6.89 6.84
CA VAL A 6 -3.44 -6.60 6.91
C VAL A 6 -2.74 -7.87 7.42
N LEU A 7 -1.88 -8.46 6.60
CA LEU A 7 -1.02 -9.57 7.01
C LEU A 7 0.24 -9.01 7.68
N ASP A 8 0.49 -9.43 8.91
CA ASP A 8 1.60 -8.98 9.72
C ASP A 8 2.86 -9.83 9.51
N PHE A 9 3.87 -9.26 8.86
CA PHE A 9 5.19 -9.87 8.67
C PHE A 9 6.20 -9.48 9.77
N GLY A 10 5.71 -8.94 10.90
CA GLY A 10 6.53 -8.58 12.06
C GLY A 10 6.98 -7.12 12.09
N SER A 11 6.30 -6.22 11.36
CA SER A 11 6.58 -4.79 11.44
C SER A 11 6.15 -4.22 12.79
N GLN A 12 7.00 -3.38 13.37
CA GLN A 12 6.67 -2.59 14.56
C GLN A 12 5.49 -1.63 14.32
N TYR A 13 5.15 -1.34 13.06
CA TYR A 13 4.11 -0.39 12.65
C TYR A 13 2.86 -1.04 12.07
N SER A 14 2.73 -2.38 12.05
CA SER A 14 1.57 -3.07 11.47
C SER A 14 0.22 -2.60 12.04
N HIS A 15 0.18 -2.29 13.35
CA HIS A 15 -1.01 -1.76 14.02
C HIS A 15 -1.36 -0.33 13.56
N LEU A 16 -0.37 0.47 13.16
CA LEU A 16 -0.59 1.82 12.63
C LEU A 16 -1.27 1.78 11.26
N ILE A 17 -0.94 0.79 10.41
CA ILE A 17 -1.63 0.58 9.13
C ILE A 17 -3.14 0.43 9.39
N CYS A 18 -3.53 -0.46 10.30
CA CYS A 18 -4.94 -0.67 10.68
C CYS A 18 -5.58 0.60 11.25
N ARG A 19 -4.86 1.34 12.11
CA ARG A 19 -5.34 2.61 12.67
C ARG A 19 -5.62 3.64 11.57
N ARG A 20 -4.69 3.81 10.63
CA ARG A 20 -4.83 4.76 9.52
C ARG A 20 -5.99 4.40 8.61
N ILE A 21 -6.19 3.12 8.30
CA ILE A 21 -7.36 2.67 7.51
C ILE A 21 -8.67 3.05 8.22
N ARG A 22 -8.74 2.86 9.54
CA ARG A 22 -9.94 3.18 10.33
C ARG A 22 -10.22 4.67 10.42
N GLU A 23 -9.21 5.55 10.31
CA GLU A 23 -9.40 7.00 10.22
C GLU A 23 -10.22 7.39 8.98
N PHE A 24 -10.26 6.56 7.93
CA PHE A 24 -11.11 6.72 6.74
C PHE A 24 -12.46 5.98 6.83
N SER A 25 -12.91 5.61 8.03
CA SER A 25 -14.15 4.85 8.26
C SER A 25 -14.19 3.48 7.57
N VAL A 26 -13.01 2.92 7.24
CA VAL A 26 -12.86 1.58 6.67
C VAL A 26 -12.52 0.60 7.77
N TYR A 27 -13.18 -0.56 7.77
CA TYR A 27 -12.85 -1.60 8.74
C TYR A 27 -11.56 -2.33 8.34
N ALA A 28 -10.65 -2.50 9.31
CA ALA A 28 -9.37 -3.17 9.10
C ALA A 28 -9.12 -4.22 10.18
N GLU A 29 -8.65 -5.40 9.78
CA GLU A 29 -8.21 -6.47 10.67
C GLU A 29 -6.74 -6.78 10.43
N LEU A 30 -6.00 -6.99 11.52
CA LEU A 30 -4.62 -7.46 11.50
C LEU A 30 -4.63 -8.97 11.73
N VAL A 31 -3.97 -9.72 10.86
CA VAL A 31 -3.86 -11.19 10.93
C VAL A 31 -2.38 -11.58 10.76
N PRO A 32 -1.95 -12.75 11.26
CA PRO A 32 -0.57 -13.19 11.05
C PRO A 32 -0.30 -13.52 9.57
N PHE A 33 0.96 -13.39 9.14
CA PHE A 33 1.33 -13.63 7.74
C PHE A 33 1.07 -15.07 7.25
N ASP A 34 1.07 -16.04 8.15
CA ASP A 34 0.92 -17.47 7.90
C ASP A 34 -0.55 -17.94 7.92
N ILE A 35 -1.50 -17.00 7.96
CA ILE A 35 -2.92 -17.30 7.77
C ILE A 35 -3.12 -18.08 6.47
N SER A 36 -3.89 -19.17 6.53
CA SER A 36 -4.20 -19.95 5.33
C SER A 36 -5.13 -19.16 4.40
N TYR A 37 -5.08 -19.48 3.11
CA TYR A 37 -6.00 -18.95 2.12
C TYR A 37 -7.46 -19.15 2.52
N GLU A 38 -7.80 -20.33 3.04
CA GLU A 38 -9.16 -20.68 3.45
C GLU A 38 -9.64 -19.84 4.64
N GLU A 39 -8.77 -19.60 5.63
CA GLU A 39 -9.09 -18.71 6.75
C GLU A 39 -9.22 -17.27 6.26
N LEU A 40 -8.28 -16.78 5.44
CA LEU A 40 -8.31 -15.43 4.89
C LEU A 40 -9.60 -15.16 4.10
N GLN A 41 -10.11 -16.14 3.36
CA GLN A 41 -11.40 -16.04 2.67
C GLN A 41 -12.58 -15.81 3.61
N LYS A 42 -12.57 -16.41 4.81
CA LYS A 42 -13.64 -16.23 5.81
C LYS A 42 -13.70 -14.80 6.34
N HIS A 43 -12.60 -14.06 6.30
CA HIS A 43 -12.60 -12.64 6.63
C HIS A 43 -13.36 -11.79 5.59
N ASN A 44 -13.62 -12.32 4.38
CA ASN A 44 -14.28 -11.64 3.26
C ASN A 44 -13.65 -10.27 2.91
N PRO A 45 -12.33 -10.22 2.66
CA PRO A 45 -11.63 -8.96 2.37
C PRO A 45 -12.07 -8.34 1.03
N LYS A 46 -12.01 -7.00 0.98
CA LYS A 46 -12.11 -6.19 -0.23
C LYS A 46 -10.75 -5.80 -0.79
N GLY A 47 -9.71 -5.86 0.04
CA GLY A 47 -8.33 -5.64 -0.32
C GLY A 47 -7.41 -6.21 0.75
N ILE A 48 -6.15 -6.43 0.37
CA ILE A 48 -5.14 -7.05 1.21
C ILE A 48 -3.94 -6.12 1.30
N ILE A 49 -3.34 -6.03 2.48
CA ILE A 49 -2.08 -5.33 2.69
C ILE A 49 -1.06 -6.30 3.29
N PHE A 50 0.12 -6.38 2.67
CA PHE A 50 1.29 -7.01 3.28
C PHE A 50 2.10 -5.94 3.99
N SER A 51 2.20 -6.05 5.32
CA SER A 51 2.98 -5.10 6.11
C SER A 51 4.49 -5.23 5.84
N GLY A 52 5.26 -4.29 6.38
CA GLY A 52 6.70 -4.43 6.45
C GLY A 52 7.12 -5.54 7.42
N GLY A 53 8.43 -5.72 7.57
CA GLY A 53 9.00 -6.65 8.52
C GLY A 53 10.52 -6.48 8.58
N PRO A 54 11.18 -6.98 9.63
CA PRO A 54 12.63 -6.90 9.77
C PRO A 54 13.38 -7.92 8.89
N SER A 55 12.64 -8.83 8.25
CA SER A 55 13.17 -9.94 7.46
C SER A 55 13.68 -9.49 6.09
N SER A 56 14.57 -10.31 5.51
CA SER A 56 14.99 -10.22 4.11
C SER A 56 14.38 -11.39 3.34
N VAL A 57 13.88 -11.14 2.12
CA VAL A 57 13.22 -12.17 1.29
C VAL A 57 14.14 -13.34 0.90
N TYR A 58 15.45 -13.16 1.04
CA TYR A 58 16.46 -14.19 0.74
C TYR A 58 16.83 -15.08 1.92
N ASN A 59 16.32 -14.80 3.12
CA ASN A 59 16.54 -15.69 4.26
C ASN A 59 15.75 -16.99 4.04
N SER A 60 16.33 -18.15 4.38
CA SER A 60 15.64 -19.45 4.24
C SER A 60 14.34 -19.52 5.05
N ASP A 61 14.32 -18.82 6.18
CA ASP A 61 13.21 -18.78 7.13
C ASP A 61 12.40 -17.47 6.99
N ALA A 62 12.51 -16.80 5.84
CA ALA A 62 11.82 -15.56 5.56
C ALA A 62 10.29 -15.76 5.62
N PRO A 63 9.55 -14.96 6.41
CA PRO A 63 8.10 -15.01 6.46
C PRO A 63 7.49 -14.80 5.06
N ALA A 64 6.65 -15.74 4.61
CA ALA A 64 5.99 -15.67 3.31
C ALA A 64 4.52 -16.07 3.46
N PRO A 65 3.59 -15.39 2.79
CA PRO A 65 2.18 -15.77 2.81
C PRO A 65 1.96 -17.00 1.92
N GLU A 66 0.84 -17.70 2.12
CA GLU A 66 0.45 -18.78 1.22
C GLU A 66 0.35 -18.28 -0.24
N SER A 67 0.94 -19.01 -1.18
CA SER A 67 1.03 -18.58 -2.58
C SER A 67 -0.32 -18.22 -3.22
N LYS A 68 -1.40 -18.92 -2.85
CA LYS A 68 -2.75 -18.68 -3.36
C LYS A 68 -3.32 -17.31 -2.97
N ILE A 69 -2.76 -16.66 -1.94
CA ILE A 69 -3.19 -15.33 -1.51
C ILE A 69 -2.86 -14.28 -2.58
N PHE A 70 -1.74 -14.44 -3.30
CA PHE A 70 -1.39 -13.57 -4.43
C PHE A 70 -2.35 -13.72 -5.61
N ASP A 71 -2.95 -14.90 -5.77
CA ASP A 71 -3.86 -15.21 -6.87
C ASP A 71 -5.31 -14.77 -6.58
N MET A 72 -5.56 -14.17 -5.41
CA MET A 72 -6.85 -13.58 -5.10
C MET A 72 -7.11 -12.40 -6.05
N ASN A 73 -8.27 -12.40 -6.72
CA ASN A 73 -8.72 -11.28 -7.55
C ASN A 73 -9.22 -10.11 -6.68
N LEU A 74 -8.31 -9.59 -5.84
CA LEU A 74 -8.48 -8.49 -4.91
C LEU A 74 -7.28 -7.55 -5.03
N PRO A 75 -7.48 -6.23 -4.83
CA PRO A 75 -6.38 -5.30 -4.73
C PRO A 75 -5.40 -5.67 -3.61
N LEU A 76 -4.10 -5.64 -3.92
CA LEU A 76 -3.02 -5.99 -3.01
C LEU A 76 -2.01 -4.84 -2.93
N LEU A 77 -1.67 -4.41 -1.71
CA LEU A 77 -0.59 -3.46 -1.45
C LEU A 77 0.49 -4.11 -0.59
N GLY A 78 1.74 -4.06 -1.03
CA GLY A 78 2.90 -4.42 -0.22
C GLY A 78 3.64 -3.20 0.29
N ILE A 79 3.97 -3.19 1.59
CA ILE A 79 4.73 -2.11 2.24
C ILE A 79 6.08 -2.66 2.67
N CYS A 80 7.16 -2.00 2.25
CA CYS A 80 8.55 -2.38 2.55
C CYS A 80 8.82 -3.87 2.26
N TYR A 81 8.90 -4.73 3.28
CA TYR A 81 9.03 -6.18 3.09
C TYR A 81 7.90 -6.78 2.23
N GLY A 82 6.65 -6.33 2.41
CA GLY A 82 5.53 -6.72 1.56
C GLY A 82 5.73 -6.34 0.08
N HIS A 83 6.35 -5.19 -0.20
CA HIS A 83 6.72 -4.80 -1.56
C HIS A 83 7.77 -5.75 -2.16
N GLN A 84 8.78 -6.14 -1.38
CA GLN A 84 9.81 -7.09 -1.80
C GLN A 84 9.22 -8.48 -2.09
N LEU A 85 8.27 -8.94 -1.27
CA LEU A 85 7.54 -10.19 -1.51
C LEU A 85 6.78 -10.15 -2.84
N ILE A 86 6.12 -9.04 -3.16
CA ILE A 86 5.45 -8.83 -4.45
C ILE A 86 6.46 -8.89 -5.59
N VAL A 87 7.56 -8.15 -5.49
CA VAL A 87 8.60 -8.12 -6.52
C VAL A 87 9.12 -9.54 -6.79
N ASN A 88 9.48 -10.27 -5.75
CA ASN A 88 9.98 -11.64 -5.85
C ASN A 88 8.93 -12.60 -6.44
N LYS A 89 7.67 -12.52 -5.99
CA LYS A 89 6.59 -13.41 -6.44
C LYS A 89 6.27 -13.24 -7.92
N TYR A 90 6.27 -12.02 -8.43
CA TYR A 90 5.88 -11.73 -9.81
C TYR A 90 7.05 -11.78 -10.81
N GLY A 91 8.23 -12.24 -10.37
CA GLY A 91 9.38 -12.47 -11.26
C GLY A 91 10.30 -11.27 -11.44
N GLY A 92 10.24 -10.29 -10.55
CA GLY A 92 11.29 -9.28 -10.39
C GLY A 92 12.46 -9.79 -9.55
N LYS A 93 13.42 -8.91 -9.26
CA LYS A 93 14.57 -9.21 -8.40
C LYS A 93 14.71 -8.16 -7.30
N VAL A 94 15.02 -8.64 -6.11
CA VAL A 94 15.37 -7.81 -4.96
C VAL A 94 16.88 -7.92 -4.76
N LYS A 95 17.51 -6.88 -4.23
CA LYS A 95 18.93 -6.95 -3.84
C LYS A 95 19.09 -6.33 -2.47
N ARG A 96 20.18 -6.70 -1.79
CA ARG A 96 20.62 -5.97 -0.61
C ARG A 96 21.04 -4.56 -1.03
N ALA A 97 20.47 -3.58 -0.36
CA ALA A 97 20.80 -2.17 -0.53
C ALA A 97 21.64 -1.70 0.65
N ASN A 98 22.32 -0.56 0.48
CA ASN A 98 22.81 0.17 1.64
C ASN A 98 21.60 0.62 2.45
N LYS A 99 21.59 0.30 3.75
CA LYS A 99 20.44 0.57 4.60
C LYS A 99 20.07 2.05 4.55
N GLU A 100 18.89 2.34 4.04
CA GLU A 100 18.33 3.69 4.02
C GLU A 100 17.30 3.77 5.14
N TYR A 101 17.67 4.50 6.19
CA TYR A 101 16.78 4.83 7.28
C TYR A 101 16.63 6.34 7.36
N GLY A 102 15.41 6.82 7.21
CA GLY A 102 15.11 8.23 7.41
C GLY A 102 14.15 8.81 6.39
N SER A 103 14.06 10.13 6.44
CA SER A 103 13.27 10.91 5.51
C SER A 103 14.01 11.07 4.18
N SER A 104 13.35 10.68 3.09
CA SER A 104 13.84 10.82 1.72
C SER A 104 12.78 11.49 0.86
N LEU A 105 13.21 12.20 -0.18
CA LEU A 105 12.29 12.80 -1.14
C LEU A 105 11.88 11.73 -2.16
N LEU A 106 10.58 11.40 -2.16
CA LEU A 106 9.95 10.55 -3.16
C LEU A 106 9.43 11.43 -4.30
N THR A 107 9.96 11.24 -5.50
CA THR A 107 9.46 11.85 -6.73
C THR A 107 8.34 10.98 -7.31
N ILE A 108 7.25 11.61 -7.73
CA ILE A 108 6.08 10.92 -8.30
C ILE A 108 6.20 10.89 -9.82
N ASP A 109 6.38 9.70 -10.38
CA ASP A 109 6.51 9.49 -11.83
C ASP A 109 5.14 9.29 -12.51
N ASN A 110 4.17 8.75 -11.76
CA ASN A 110 2.81 8.53 -12.23
C ASN A 110 1.81 8.67 -11.07
N ASP A 111 0.93 9.66 -11.17
CA ASP A 111 -0.07 10.04 -10.17
C ASP A 111 -1.50 9.61 -10.54
N LYS A 112 -1.69 8.73 -11.53
CA LYS A 112 -3.04 8.40 -12.05
C LYS A 112 -3.88 7.56 -11.09
N ASP A 113 -3.24 6.82 -10.19
CA ASP A 113 -3.90 5.87 -9.29
C ASP A 113 -3.33 6.01 -7.87
N LEU A 114 -2.50 5.07 -7.41
CA LEU A 114 -2.05 4.97 -6.00
C LEU A 114 -1.57 6.31 -5.42
N LEU A 115 -0.85 7.09 -6.22
CA LEU A 115 -0.19 8.34 -5.83
C LEU A 115 -0.98 9.60 -6.25
N ASN A 116 -2.27 9.44 -6.60
CA ASN A 116 -3.11 10.56 -7.02
C ASN A 116 -3.28 11.62 -5.92
N GLY A 117 -3.01 12.87 -6.29
CA GLY A 117 -3.13 14.01 -5.39
C GLY A 117 -1.99 14.16 -4.38
N VAL A 118 -0.94 13.33 -4.45
CA VAL A 118 0.27 13.48 -3.64
C VAL A 118 1.06 14.74 -4.03
N GLY A 119 0.99 15.15 -5.30
CA GLY A 119 1.80 16.21 -5.89
C GLY A 119 2.99 15.65 -6.67
N GLU A 120 3.95 16.49 -7.02
CA GLU A 120 5.15 16.08 -7.78
C GLU A 120 6.17 15.32 -6.92
N SER A 121 6.19 15.60 -5.61
CA SER A 121 7.07 14.91 -4.66
C SER A 121 6.54 15.00 -3.23
N VAL A 122 7.00 14.09 -2.38
CA VAL A 122 6.66 14.02 -0.96
C VAL A 122 7.87 13.54 -0.15
N ARG A 123 8.05 14.04 1.08
CA ARG A 123 8.98 13.39 2.02
C ARG A 123 8.38 12.11 2.57
N ALA A 124 9.01 10.99 2.24
CA ALA A 124 8.61 9.66 2.67
C ALA A 124 9.61 9.07 3.68
N TRP A 125 9.11 8.30 4.65
CA TRP A 125 9.95 7.57 5.59
C TRP A 125 10.41 6.24 5.00
N MET A 126 11.68 6.17 4.61
CA MET A 126 12.35 4.97 4.12
C MET A 126 12.94 4.20 5.29
N SER A 127 12.73 2.88 5.32
CA SER A 127 13.32 1.98 6.32
C SER A 127 13.54 0.61 5.72
N HIS A 128 14.55 0.49 4.85
CA HIS A 128 14.81 -0.73 4.11
C HIS A 128 16.29 -1.09 4.09
N GLY A 129 16.56 -2.39 4.09
CA GLY A 129 17.90 -2.96 3.86
C GLY A 129 18.00 -3.71 2.53
N ASP A 130 16.87 -3.89 1.86
CA ASP A 130 16.74 -4.55 0.56
C ASP A 130 15.83 -3.68 -0.31
N GLU A 131 16.12 -3.62 -1.60
CA GLU A 131 15.34 -2.84 -2.58
C GLU A 131 15.07 -3.66 -3.85
N ALA A 132 14.04 -3.27 -4.60
CA ALA A 132 13.79 -3.85 -5.92
C ALA A 132 14.85 -3.41 -6.92
N GLU A 133 15.63 -4.37 -7.43
CA GLU A 133 16.62 -4.17 -8.48
C GLU A 133 15.97 -4.22 -9.88
N GLU A 134 15.11 -5.23 -10.08
CA GLU A 134 14.36 -5.43 -11.32
C GLU A 134 12.87 -5.50 -10.95
N ILE A 135 12.06 -4.62 -11.53
CA ILE A 135 10.61 -4.68 -11.33
C ILE A 135 10.01 -5.88 -12.09
N PRO A 136 8.90 -6.46 -11.62
CA PRO A 136 8.28 -7.57 -12.32
C PRO A 136 7.73 -7.18 -13.71
N PRO A 137 7.68 -8.12 -14.68
CA PRO A 137 7.03 -7.88 -15.96
C PRO A 137 5.57 -7.42 -15.80
N GLY A 138 5.17 -6.40 -16.55
CA GLY A 138 3.81 -5.82 -16.47
C GLY A 138 3.57 -4.90 -15.27
N PHE A 139 4.62 -4.57 -14.52
CA PHE A 139 4.61 -3.48 -13.54
C PHE A 139 5.27 -2.23 -14.12
N GLN A 140 4.88 -1.08 -13.58
CA GLN A 140 5.48 0.22 -13.83
C GLN A 140 6.02 0.80 -12.53
N VAL A 141 7.14 1.51 -12.61
CA VAL A 141 7.56 2.42 -11.53
C VAL A 141 6.63 3.62 -11.56
N ILE A 142 6.07 3.96 -10.40
CA ILE A 142 5.18 5.12 -10.22
C ILE A 142 5.78 6.18 -9.30
N GLY A 143 6.89 5.85 -8.63
CA GLY A 143 7.70 6.82 -7.90
C GLY A 143 9.06 6.26 -7.50
N HIS A 144 10.03 7.15 -7.36
CA HIS A 144 11.42 6.82 -7.05
C HIS A 144 12.04 7.81 -6.06
N THR A 145 13.13 7.39 -5.41
CA THR A 145 14.03 8.28 -4.67
C THR A 145 15.40 8.30 -5.35
N GLU A 146 16.32 9.14 -4.86
CA GLU A 146 17.71 9.16 -5.34
C GLU A 146 18.41 7.79 -5.18
N SER A 147 18.11 7.09 -4.09
CA SER A 147 18.66 5.77 -3.73
C SER A 147 17.87 4.60 -4.33
N ALA A 148 16.54 4.67 -4.34
CA ALA A 148 15.66 3.58 -4.69
C ALA A 148 14.85 3.90 -5.96
N LYS A 149 15.30 3.33 -7.09
CA LYS A 149 14.69 3.56 -8.41
C LYS A 149 13.26 3.04 -8.55
N ALA A 150 12.87 2.06 -7.73
CA ALA A 150 11.55 1.45 -7.73
C ALA A 150 10.87 1.59 -6.36
N ALA A 151 10.96 2.80 -5.77
CA ALA A 151 10.39 3.09 -4.46
C ALA A 151 8.86 2.91 -4.40
N ALA A 152 8.17 3.05 -5.54
CA ALA A 152 6.77 2.67 -5.69
C ALA A 152 6.53 2.02 -7.07
N ILE A 153 5.80 0.91 -7.08
CA ILE A 153 5.44 0.16 -8.30
C ILE A 153 3.94 -0.14 -8.33
N ALA A 154 3.41 -0.30 -9.53
CA ALA A 154 2.02 -0.70 -9.75
C ALA A 154 1.85 -1.64 -10.95
N SER A 155 0.87 -2.53 -10.87
CA SER A 155 0.31 -3.26 -12.00
C SER A 155 -1.19 -3.03 -12.04
N ASP A 156 -1.65 -2.22 -13.00
CA ASP A 156 -3.06 -1.85 -13.11
C ASP A 156 -3.93 -3.05 -13.48
N GLU A 157 -3.43 -3.93 -14.35
CA GLU A 157 -4.08 -5.18 -14.76
C GLU A 157 -4.36 -6.09 -13.57
N LYS A 158 -3.39 -6.20 -12.64
CA LYS A 158 -3.48 -7.10 -11.48
C LYS A 158 -4.02 -6.42 -10.22
N SER A 159 -4.16 -5.09 -10.24
CA SER A 159 -4.47 -4.29 -9.05
C SER A 159 -3.48 -4.53 -7.90
N VAL A 160 -2.21 -4.71 -8.24
CA VAL A 160 -1.12 -4.97 -7.28
C VAL A 160 -0.20 -3.77 -7.21
N TYR A 161 0.14 -3.37 -6.00
CA TYR A 161 0.98 -2.21 -5.72
C TYR A 161 2.04 -2.56 -4.70
N GLY A 162 3.19 -1.91 -4.78
CA GLY A 162 4.22 -2.02 -3.77
C GLY A 162 4.88 -0.69 -3.52
N ILE A 163 5.14 -0.37 -2.25
CA ILE A 163 5.84 0.83 -1.82
C ILE A 163 6.98 0.46 -0.85
N GLN A 164 8.12 1.12 -1.00
CA GLN A 164 9.32 0.89 -0.19
C GLN A 164 9.36 1.73 1.09
N PHE A 165 8.50 2.76 1.17
CA PHE A 165 8.36 3.65 2.31
C PHE A 165 7.19 3.25 3.22
N HIS A 166 7.18 3.81 4.42
CA HIS A 166 6.13 3.61 5.42
C HIS A 166 5.16 4.80 5.40
N PRO A 167 4.01 4.70 4.71
CA PRO A 167 3.01 5.76 4.77
C PRO A 167 2.43 5.89 6.18
N GLU A 168 2.33 4.79 6.94
CA GLU A 168 1.65 4.70 8.24
C GLU A 168 2.24 5.60 9.34
N VAL A 169 3.52 5.98 9.22
CA VAL A 169 4.25 6.75 10.23
C VAL A 169 4.12 8.26 10.02
N VAL A 170 4.17 9.01 11.13
CA VAL A 170 4.06 10.48 11.14
C VAL A 170 5.20 11.21 10.44
N HIS A 171 6.32 10.53 10.19
CA HIS A 171 7.51 11.11 9.56
C HIS A 171 7.42 11.21 8.03
N THR A 172 6.45 10.54 7.42
CA THR A 172 6.05 10.80 6.03
C THR A 172 5.20 12.07 6.04
N GLU A 173 5.68 13.14 5.40
CA GLU A 173 5.09 14.48 5.47
C GLU A 173 3.64 14.45 5.00
N GLN A 174 2.69 14.75 5.88
CA GLN A 174 1.26 14.72 5.58
C GLN A 174 0.78 15.98 4.84
N ASN A 175 1.37 16.28 3.69
CA ASN A 175 0.91 17.42 2.90
C ASN A 175 -0.41 17.04 2.18
N LYS A 176 -1.52 17.61 2.68
CA LYS A 176 -2.87 17.73 2.09
C LYS A 176 -3.42 16.51 1.34
N THR A 177 -4.46 15.87 1.91
CA THR A 177 -5.55 15.09 1.27
C THR A 177 -5.20 13.90 0.34
N GLY A 178 -4.04 13.83 -0.31
CA GLY A 178 -3.73 12.86 -1.37
C GLY A 178 -2.97 11.60 -0.93
N GLN A 179 -2.13 11.68 0.09
CA GLN A 179 -1.20 10.59 0.44
C GLN A 179 -1.86 9.32 0.98
N TRP A 180 -3.12 9.41 1.41
CA TRP A 180 -3.87 8.27 1.93
C TRP A 180 -4.93 7.75 0.97
N LYS A 181 -5.07 8.34 -0.22
CA LYS A 181 -5.84 7.69 -1.29
C LYS A 181 -5.21 6.36 -1.73
N VAL A 182 -3.93 6.13 -1.44
CA VAL A 182 -3.24 4.83 -1.49
C VAL A 182 -4.07 3.71 -0.81
N LEU A 183 -4.65 3.99 0.36
CA LEU A 183 -5.47 3.05 1.12
C LEU A 183 -6.92 3.01 0.61
N LEU A 184 -7.41 4.13 0.09
CA LEU A 184 -8.73 4.25 -0.50
C LEU A 184 -8.84 3.55 -1.87
N ILE A 185 -7.74 3.40 -2.61
CA ILE A 185 -7.72 2.76 -3.93
C ILE A 185 -7.92 1.25 -3.85
N LEU A 186 -7.42 0.62 -2.78
CA LEU A 186 -7.77 -0.77 -2.46
C LEU A 186 -9.29 -0.95 -2.26
N GLN A 187 -9.97 0.09 -1.78
CA GLN A 187 -11.42 0.13 -1.59
C GLN A 187 -12.19 0.39 -2.91
N LEU A 188 -11.60 1.14 -3.85
CA LEU A 188 -12.28 1.70 -5.02
C LEU A 188 -12.31 0.77 -6.25
N LYS A 189 -11.36 -0.16 -6.39
CA LYS A 189 -11.29 -1.01 -7.61
C LYS A 189 -12.43 -2.04 -7.74
N LYS A 190 -13.34 -2.16 -6.77
CA LYS A 190 -14.57 -2.96 -6.91
C LYS A 190 -15.89 -2.28 -6.52
N SER A 191 -15.87 -1.08 -5.94
CA SER A 191 -17.08 -0.39 -5.47
C SER A 191 -17.34 0.91 -6.23
N GLN A 192 -18.35 0.92 -7.10
CA GLN A 192 -18.82 2.12 -7.80
C GLN A 192 -19.20 3.27 -6.84
N ARG A 193 -19.64 2.93 -5.62
CA ARG A 193 -20.27 3.85 -4.66
C ARG A 193 -19.31 4.80 -3.94
N LEU A 194 -18.03 4.44 -3.84
CA LEU A 194 -17.04 5.23 -3.11
C LEU A 194 -16.38 6.31 -3.97
N ARG A 195 -16.47 6.20 -5.30
CA ARG A 195 -16.05 7.27 -6.22
C ARG A 195 -16.85 8.56 -5.99
N GLU A 196 -18.11 8.42 -5.59
CA GLU A 196 -19.02 9.56 -5.35
C GLU A 196 -18.71 10.25 -4.01
N MET A 197 -18.43 9.50 -2.94
CA MET A 197 -18.15 10.10 -1.61
C MET A 197 -16.86 10.94 -1.58
N CYS A 198 -15.80 10.53 -2.27
CA CYS A 198 -14.55 11.31 -2.30
C CYS A 198 -14.57 12.51 -3.26
N PHE A 199 -15.55 12.60 -4.15
CA PHE A 199 -15.76 13.79 -4.95
C PHE A 199 -16.38 14.92 -4.11
N VAL A 200 -17.26 14.57 -3.17
CA VAL A 200 -17.97 15.55 -2.33
C VAL A 200 -17.03 16.26 -1.34
N GLU A 201 -16.01 15.58 -0.80
CA GLU A 201 -15.10 16.21 0.17
C GLU A 201 -14.00 17.10 -0.47
N SER A 202 -13.79 17.02 -1.79
CA SER A 202 -12.85 17.91 -2.50
C SER A 202 -13.45 19.26 -2.92
N VAL A 203 -14.77 19.42 -2.79
CA VAL A 203 -15.46 20.69 -3.06
C VAL A 203 -15.84 21.28 -1.72
N GLY A 204 -14.92 22.04 -1.13
CA GLY A 204 -15.20 22.82 0.06
C GLY A 204 -16.21 23.92 -0.28
N GLU A 205 -17.50 23.62 -0.15
CA GLU A 205 -18.56 24.62 0.05
C GLU A 205 -19.76 23.96 0.76
N LEU A 206 -20.02 24.44 1.98
CA LEU A 206 -21.19 24.12 2.80
C LEU A 206 -22.45 24.79 2.21
N ILE A 207 -23.45 23.96 1.86
CA ILE A 207 -24.93 24.06 1.96
C ILE A 207 -25.52 25.45 2.32
N PRO A 208 -26.60 25.90 1.64
CA PRO A 208 -27.93 25.83 2.25
C PRO A 208 -29.07 25.55 1.25
N LEU A 209 -29.60 24.32 1.21
CA LEU A 209 -30.93 24.04 0.66
C LEU A 209 -31.65 22.97 1.50
N LEU A 210 -32.14 23.39 2.66
CA LEU A 210 -33.30 22.79 3.32
C LEU A 210 -34.25 23.92 3.77
N GLN A 211 -34.96 24.49 2.80
CA GLN A 211 -36.27 25.11 3.03
C GLN A 211 -37.15 24.74 1.82
N HIS A 212 -38.31 24.13 2.12
CA HIS A 212 -39.33 23.60 1.20
C HIS A 212 -38.86 22.27 0.56
N TYR A 213 -39.35 21.10 0.99
CA TYR A 213 -40.74 20.66 1.11
C TYR A 213 -40.91 19.63 2.24
#